data_AF-A0A5J0V831-F1
#
_entry.id   AF-A0A5J0V831-F1
#
_cell.length_a   1.000
_cell.length_b   1.000
_cell.length_c   1.000
_cell.angle_alpha   90.00
_cell.angle_beta   90.00
_cell.angle_gamma   90.00
#
_symmetry.space_group_name_H-M   'P 1'
#
loop_
_entity.id
_entity.type
_entity.pdbx_description
1 polymer ?
#
loop_
_entity_poly.entity_id
_entity_poly.type
_entity_poly.pdbx_seq_one_letter_code
_entity_poly.pdbx_strand_id
1 'polypeptide(L)' 'MSNLRKYRESLNISQTTLAKAVGCTQGAIGHWESGRRFPDLKTCRALVACLNKLGAKVSLDDVFPPEHKAA' A
#
# COMPACT_ATOMS: atom_id res chain seq x y z
N MET A 1 10.84 -4.02 -0.11
CA MET A 1 10.06 -3.71 -1.33
C MET A 1 8.57 -3.68 -0.97
N SER A 2 7.76 -2.85 -1.63
CA SER A 2 6.31 -2.75 -1.37
C SER A 2 5.52 -3.22 -2.59
N ASN A 3 4.52 -4.07 -2.37
CA ASN A 3 3.58 -4.52 -3.40
C ASN A 3 2.36 -3.59 -3.54
N LEU A 4 2.35 -2.46 -2.81
CA LEU A 4 1.23 -1.51 -2.79
C LEU A 4 0.82 -1.05 -4.20
N ARG A 5 1.79 -0.73 -5.05
CA ARG A 5 1.55 -0.30 -6.43
C ARG A 5 0.83 -1.36 -7.24
N LYS A 6 1.29 -2.62 -7.14
CA LYS A 6 0.71 -3.76 -7.86
C LYS A 6 -0.78 -3.91 -7.55
N TYR A 7 -1.15 -3.86 -6.27
CA TYR A 7 -2.55 -3.98 -5.87
C TYR A 7 -3.39 -2.75 -6.21
N ARG A 8 -2.81 -1.56 -6.10
CA ARG A 8 -3.49 -0.34 -6.53
C ARG A 8 -3.82 -0.39 -8.03
N GLU A 9 -2.87 -0.81 -8.86
CA GLU A 9 -3.04 -0.92 -10.31
C GLU A 9 -4.00 -2.05 -10.68
N SER A 10 -4.00 -3.20 -9.98
CA SER A 10 -5.00 -4.26 -10.23
C SER A 10 -6.43 -3.81 -9.94
N LEU A 11 -6.61 -2.82 -9.06
CA LEU A 11 -7.90 -2.21 -8.74
C LEU A 11 -8.26 -1.04 -9.67
N ASN A 12 -7.40 -0.69 -10.65
CA ASN A 12 -7.59 0.44 -11.56
C ASN A 12 -7.81 1.79 -10.86
N ILE A 13 -7.20 2.01 -9.69
CA ILE A 13 -7.31 3.27 -8.94
C ILE A 13 -6.02 4.10 -9.01
N SER A 14 -6.16 5.42 -8.94
CA SER A 14 -5.02 6.34 -8.87
C SER A 14 -4.40 6.39 -7.47
N GLN A 15 -3.15 6.86 -7.36
CA GLN A 15 -2.52 7.13 -6.06
C GLN A 15 -3.33 8.15 -5.24
N THR A 16 -3.94 9.15 -5.90
CA THR A 16 -4.82 10.14 -5.27
C THR A 16 -6.08 9.50 -4.69
N THR A 17 -6.69 8.55 -5.38
CA THR A 17 -7.88 7.82 -4.90
C THR A 17 -7.55 7.04 -3.63
N LEU A 18 -6.45 6.28 -3.65
CA LEU A 18 -5.99 5.53 -2.48
C LEU A 18 -5.63 6.47 -1.32
N ALA A 19 -4.93 7.57 -1.59
CA ALA A 19 -4.56 8.56 -0.59
C ALA A 19 -5.77 9.17 0.11
N LYS A 20 -6.81 9.55 -0.65
CA LYS A 20 -8.07 10.08 -0.11
C LYS A 20 -8.77 9.07 0.79
N ALA A 21 -8.81 7.79 0.39
CA ALA A 21 -9.48 6.75 1.15
C ALA A 21 -8.74 6.39 2.46
N VAL A 22 -7.42 6.54 2.49
CA VAL A 22 -6.58 6.27 3.68
C VAL A 22 -6.43 7.52 4.57
N GLY A 23 -6.65 8.72 4.03
CA GLY A 23 -6.48 9.99 4.75
C GLY A 23 -5.03 10.49 4.75
N CYS A 24 -4.30 10.28 3.66
CA CYS A 24 -2.93 10.77 3.48
C CYS A 24 -2.77 11.58 2.18
N THR A 25 -1.56 12.04 1.89
CA THR A 25 -1.25 12.74 0.63
C THR A 25 -0.93 11.75 -0.49
N GLN A 26 -1.15 12.15 -1.75
CA GLN A 26 -0.75 11.36 -2.92
C GLN A 26 0.77 11.12 -2.94
N GLY A 27 1.57 12.12 -2.54
CA GLY A 27 3.02 11.99 -2.43
C GLY A 27 3.46 10.95 -1.38
N ALA A 28 2.70 10.78 -0.29
CA ALA A 28 2.96 9.71 0.68
C ALA A 28 2.82 8.32 0.04
N ILE A 29 1.75 8.09 -0.73
CA ILE A 29 1.58 6.86 -1.51
C ILE A 29 2.76 6.65 -2.45
N GLY A 30 3.16 7.67 -3.21
CA GLY A 30 4.31 7.58 -4.13
C GLY A 30 5.63 7.22 -3.43
N HIS A 31 5.88 7.76 -2.24
CA HIS A 31 7.05 7.38 -1.44
C HIS A 31 6.99 5.93 -0.96
N TRP A 32 5.82 5.44 -0.55
CA TRP A 32 5.64 4.06 -0.09
C TRP A 32 5.73 3.04 -1.23
N GLU A 33 5.18 3.38 -2.40
CA GLU A 33 5.27 2.54 -3.60
C GLU A 33 6.68 2.44 -4.14
N SER A 34 7.47 3.53 -4.05
CA SER A 34 8.88 3.54 -4.49
C SER A 34 9.86 3.01 -3.43
N GLY A 35 9.38 2.71 -2.21
CA GLY A 35 10.25 2.32 -1.09
C GLY A 35 11.14 3.44 -0.54
N ARG A 36 10.92 4.70 -0.95
CA ARG A 36 11.66 5.87 -0.43
C ARG A 36 11.34 6.16 1.03
N ARG A 37 10.11 5.85 1.46
CA ARG A 37 9.67 5.88 2.85
C ARG A 37 8.81 4.67 3.14
N PHE A 38 8.66 4.35 4.41
CA PHE A 38 7.78 3.28 4.86
C PHE A 38 6.66 3.86 5.73
N PRO A 39 5.40 3.43 5.52
CA PRO A 39 4.31 3.78 6.41
C PRO A 39 4.51 3.12 7.78
N ASP A 40 3.96 3.73 8.83
CA ASP A 40 3.87 3.08 10.13
C ASP A 40 2.84 1.93 10.11
N LEU A 41 2.87 1.07 11.12
CA LEU A 41 2.01 -0.12 11.18
C LEU A 41 0.50 0.20 11.12
N LYS A 42 0.05 1.30 11.71
CA LYS A 42 -1.36 1.72 11.65
C LYS A 42 -1.72 2.10 10.21
N THR A 43 -0.84 2.82 9.54
CA THR A 43 -1.01 3.18 8.13
C THR A 43 -0.97 1.95 7.22
N CYS A 44 -0.08 0.99 7.46
CA CYS A 44 -0.06 -0.28 6.71
C CYS A 44 -1.40 -1.02 6.81
N ARG A 45 -1.95 -1.14 8.03
CA ARG A 45 -3.26 -1.76 8.26
C ARG A 45 -4.39 -1.00 7.55
N ALA A 46 -4.35 0.33 7.56
CA ALA A 46 -5.33 1.15 6.86
C ALA A 46 -5.26 0.97 5.34
N LEU A 47 -4.05 0.88 4.76
CA LEU A 47 -3.85 0.61 3.34
C LEU A 47 -4.42 -0.76 2.95
N VAL A 48 -4.09 -1.82 3.71
CA VAL A 48 -4.63 -3.17 3.47
C VAL A 48 -6.15 -3.19 3.57
N ALA A 49 -6.71 -2.58 4.62
CA ALA A 49 -8.16 -2.50 4.78
C ALA A 49 -8.83 -1.73 3.63
N CYS A 50 -8.20 -0.65 3.16
CA CYS A 50 -8.69 0.12 2.02
C CYS A 50 -8.65 -0.70 0.72
N LEU A 51 -7.55 -1.39 0.44
CA LEU A 51 -7.43 -2.25 -0.74
C LEU A 51 -8.50 -3.35 -0.71
N ASN A 52 -8.72 -3.97 0.44
CA ASN A 52 -9.75 -5.01 0.59
C ASN A 52 -11.17 -4.47 0.42
N LYS A 53 -11.46 -3.26 0.94
CA LYS A 53 -12.74 -2.58 0.69
C LYS A 53 -13.00 -2.27 -0.78
N LEU A 54 -11.94 -2.05 -1.55
CA LEU A 54 -12.01 -1.77 -2.99
C LEU A 54 -12.05 -3.05 -3.85
N GLY A 55 -12.02 -4.23 -3.23
CA GLY A 55 -12.17 -5.51 -3.92
C GLY A 55 -10.90 -6.36 -3.99
N ALA A 56 -9.78 -5.92 -3.41
CA ALA A 56 -8.62 -6.79 -3.25
C ALA A 56 -8.88 -7.86 -2.17
N LYS A 57 -8.12 -8.95 -2.21
CA LYS A 57 -8.08 -9.96 -1.15
C LYS A 57 -6.62 -10.14 -0.74
N VAL A 58 -6.13 -9.22 0.08
CA VAL A 58 -4.72 -9.12 0.48
C VAL A 58 -4.56 -8.97 1.99
N SER A 59 -3.46 -9.50 2.50
CA SER A 59 -3.00 -9.36 3.88
C SER A 59 -1.89 -8.31 4.01
N LEU A 60 -1.42 -8.09 5.24
CA LEU A 60 -0.29 -7.21 5.50
C LEU A 60 0.98 -7.70 4.79
N ASP A 61 1.28 -8.99 4.89
CA ASP A 61 2.46 -9.62 4.28
C ASP A 61 2.38 -9.65 2.75
N ASP A 62 1.17 -9.66 2.18
CA ASP A 62 1.01 -9.55 0.72
C ASP A 62 1.45 -8.17 0.21
N VAL A 63 1.05 -7.10 0.92
CA VAL A 63 1.29 -5.70 0.52
C VAL A 63 2.68 -5.22 0.97
N PHE A 64 3.08 -5.61 2.17
CA PHE A 64 4.32 -5.26 2.85
C PHE A 64 5.00 -6.55 3.35
N PRO A 65 5.59 -7.34 2.44
CA PRO A 65 6.22 -8.60 2.82
C PRO A 65 7.35 -8.35 3.83
N PRO A 66 7.52 -9.23 4.83
CA PRO A 66 8.66 -9.17 5.74
C PRO A 66 9.92 -9.24 4.88
N GLU A 67 10.92 -8.41 5.20
CA GLU A 67 12.17 -8.42 4.46
C GLU A 67 12.74 -9.84 4.45
N HIS A 68 12.70 -10.49 3.28
CA HIS A 68 13.56 -11.63 3.06
C HIS A 68 14.96 -11.02 2.98
N LYS A 69 15.73 -11.14 4.06
CA LYS A 69 17.18 -11.06 3.93
C LYS A 69 17.52 -12.10 2.87
N ALA A 70 17.84 -11.66 1.66
CA ALA A 70 18.65 -12.47 0.78
C ALA A 70 19.87 -12.85 1.62
N ALA A 71 20.01 -14.17 1.83
CA ALA A 71 21.18 -14.74 2.48
C ALA A 71 22.47 -14.30 1.77
#